data_AF-A0AAV6VIE1-F1
#
_entry.id   AF-A0AAV6VIE1-F1
#
_cell.length_a   1.000
_cell.length_b   1.000
_cell.length_c   1.000
_cell.angle_alpha   90.00
_cell.angle_beta   90.00
_cell.angle_gamma   90.00
#
_symmetry.space_group_name_H-M   'P 1'
#
loop_
_entity.id
_entity.type
_entity.pdbx_description
1 polymer ?
#
loop_
_entity_poly.entity_id
_entity_poly.type
_entity_poly.pdbx_seq_one_letter_code
_entity_poly.pdbx_strand_id
1 'polypeptide(L)'
;MKWQETVLLLCAVCAVATSRSIVDDDGRDEAMQNPDLFEGDILGISSEGDRNAVVAKHRVWPNATIPYTIDPALKLQEPKIKAAMQHYEDKTCIRFVPRTNQVQYVRIFPGRGCYSHVGKTLSDQPLSLGPGCFNFGIIVHELGHSVGFFHEHSRSDRDDYLDIHWENIQKGEESQFERLRPKQNQLLSPFDYSSIMLYGETVFSRSHYDGLKTMTAKDGRTLQEVTDKPGLSDDDVIRIQKLYKC
;
A
#
# COMPACT_ATOMS: atom_id res chain seq x y z
N MET A 1 -51.24 -60.47 15.86
CA MET A 1 -50.65 -59.26 16.51
C MET A 1 -49.22 -59.56 16.89
N LYS A 2 -48.28 -59.24 16.00
CA LYS A 2 -46.83 -59.29 16.23
C LYS A 2 -46.32 -57.88 16.01
N TRP A 3 -45.72 -57.29 17.02
CA TRP A 3 -45.08 -55.98 16.95
C TRP A 3 -43.66 -56.18 16.41
N GLN A 4 -43.36 -55.59 15.25
CA GLN A 4 -42.00 -55.50 14.73
C GLN A 4 -41.36 -54.21 15.25
N GLU A 5 -40.26 -54.37 15.96
CA GLU A 5 -39.39 -53.30 16.43
C GLU A 5 -38.73 -52.62 15.22
N THR A 6 -38.95 -51.31 15.07
CA THR A 6 -38.25 -50.51 14.07
C THR A 6 -37.01 -49.92 14.73
N VAL A 7 -35.85 -50.49 14.43
CA VAL A 7 -34.54 -49.94 14.81
C VAL A 7 -34.28 -48.71 13.92
N LEU A 8 -34.35 -47.51 14.52
CA LEU A 8 -33.91 -46.27 13.89
C LEU A 8 -32.37 -46.25 13.84
N LEU A 9 -31.79 -46.54 12.68
CA LEU A 9 -30.39 -46.20 12.39
C LEU A 9 -30.28 -44.68 12.26
N LEU A 10 -29.77 -44.01 13.29
CA LEU A 10 -29.29 -42.64 13.21
C LEU A 10 -27.96 -42.65 12.44
N CYS A 11 -28.01 -42.43 11.12
CA CYS A 11 -26.84 -42.07 10.33
C CYS A 11 -26.35 -40.68 10.77
N ALA A 12 -25.33 -40.65 11.62
CA ALA A 12 -24.58 -39.44 11.91
C ALA A 12 -23.87 -38.98 10.63
N VAL A 13 -24.43 -38.00 9.94
CA VAL A 13 -23.73 -37.26 8.90
C VAL A 13 -22.68 -36.40 9.60
N CYS A 14 -21.45 -36.92 9.69
CA CYS A 14 -20.29 -36.09 10.00
C CYS A 14 -20.14 -35.09 8.87
N ALA A 15 -20.67 -33.88 9.05
CA ALA A 15 -20.30 -32.74 8.24
C ALA A 15 -18.81 -32.50 8.48
N VAL A 16 -17.97 -33.04 7.61
CA VAL A 16 -16.59 -32.58 7.49
C VAL A 16 -16.70 -31.14 7.03
N ALA A 17 -16.59 -30.21 7.98
CA ALA A 17 -16.31 -28.82 7.68
C ALA A 17 -14.96 -28.83 6.98
N THR A 18 -14.97 -28.88 5.65
CA THR A 18 -13.81 -28.52 4.87
C THR A 18 -13.54 -27.07 5.21
N SER A 19 -12.49 -26.82 5.99
CA SER A 19 -11.92 -25.48 6.04
C SER A 19 -11.57 -25.15 4.58
N ARG A 20 -12.39 -24.32 3.95
CA ARG A 20 -11.96 -23.63 2.75
C ARG A 20 -10.74 -22.85 3.18
N SER A 21 -9.58 -23.32 2.77
CA SER A 21 -8.37 -22.53 2.75
C SER A 21 -8.73 -21.23 2.03
N ILE A 22 -8.67 -20.10 2.74
CA ILE A 22 -8.66 -18.77 2.13
C ILE A 22 -7.31 -18.68 1.43
N VAL A 23 -7.22 -19.32 0.28
CA VAL A 23 -6.20 -19.11 -0.71
C VAL A 23 -7.02 -18.67 -1.90
N ASP A 24 -7.38 -17.39 -1.88
CA ASP A 24 -7.92 -16.73 -3.05
C ASP A 24 -6.76 -16.64 -4.06
N ASP A 25 -6.86 -17.49 -5.06
CA ASP A 25 -5.92 -17.74 -6.14
C ASP A 25 -6.05 -16.64 -7.20
N ASP A 26 -5.56 -15.43 -6.90
CA ASP A 26 -4.82 -14.49 -7.78
C ASP A 26 -4.39 -13.23 -6.99
N GLY A 27 -3.73 -13.43 -5.84
CA GLY A 27 -3.40 -12.39 -4.85
C GLY A 27 -2.26 -11.45 -5.24
N ARG A 28 -2.42 -10.65 -6.31
CA ARG A 28 -1.41 -9.64 -6.71
C ARG A 28 -1.77 -8.20 -6.35
N ASP A 29 -3.04 -7.79 -6.43
CA ASP A 29 -3.43 -6.39 -6.14
C ASP A 29 -4.26 -6.22 -4.85
N GLU A 30 -4.83 -7.28 -4.29
CA GLU A 30 -5.62 -7.17 -3.04
C GLU A 30 -4.74 -6.96 -1.80
N ALA A 31 -3.46 -7.33 -1.86
CA ALA A 31 -2.57 -7.25 -0.70
C ALA A 31 -2.32 -5.79 -0.27
N MET A 32 -2.44 -4.81 -1.16
CA MET A 32 -2.40 -3.37 -0.85
C MET A 32 -3.80 -2.79 -0.56
N GLN A 33 -4.87 -3.52 -0.84
CA GLN A 33 -6.24 -3.08 -0.63
C GLN A 33 -6.75 -3.56 0.73
N ASN A 34 -6.36 -2.88 1.81
CA ASN A 34 -6.84 -3.17 3.17
C ASN A 34 -7.95 -2.16 3.54
N PRO A 35 -9.25 -2.54 3.52
CA PRO A 35 -10.38 -1.63 3.73
C PRO A 35 -10.33 -0.80 5.02
N ASP A 36 -9.75 -1.35 6.07
CA ASP A 36 -9.64 -0.72 7.39
C ASP A 36 -8.51 0.32 7.47
N LEU A 37 -7.70 0.47 6.42
CA LEU A 37 -6.61 1.42 6.31
C LEU A 37 -6.97 2.57 5.37
N PHE A 38 -6.32 3.71 5.58
CA PHE A 38 -6.55 4.87 4.73
C PHE A 38 -5.94 4.63 3.35
N GLU A 39 -6.71 4.88 2.29
CA GLU A 39 -6.34 4.62 0.89
C GLU A 39 -5.86 3.17 0.64
N GLY A 40 -6.23 2.22 1.49
CA GLY A 40 -5.86 0.80 1.37
C GLY A 40 -4.62 0.36 2.14
N ASP A 41 -3.57 1.16 2.21
CA ASP A 41 -2.26 0.74 2.74
C ASP A 41 -1.58 1.80 3.62
N ILE A 42 -2.29 2.86 4.00
CA ILE A 42 -1.76 3.90 4.88
C ILE A 42 -2.27 3.72 6.31
N LEU A 43 -1.33 3.49 7.23
CA LEU A 43 -1.61 3.33 8.66
C LEU A 43 -1.59 4.68 9.41
N GLY A 44 -2.44 4.78 10.43
CA GLY A 44 -2.40 5.85 11.44
C GLY A 44 -2.98 7.19 10.99
N ILE A 45 -3.77 7.19 9.92
CA ILE A 45 -4.55 8.35 9.49
C ILE A 45 -6.01 8.08 9.84
N SER A 46 -6.58 8.92 10.72
CA SER A 46 -8.03 9.01 10.90
C SER A 46 -8.51 10.28 10.18
N SER A 47 -9.75 10.26 9.71
CA SER A 47 -10.31 11.11 8.63
C SER A 47 -10.15 12.64 8.72
N GLU A 48 -9.58 13.22 9.79
CA GLU A 48 -9.58 14.67 10.01
C GLU A 48 -8.20 15.36 10.12
N GLY A 49 -7.07 14.65 10.11
CA GLY A 49 -5.75 15.28 10.28
C GLY A 49 -4.63 14.64 9.44
N ASP A 50 -3.94 15.49 8.66
CA ASP A 50 -2.70 15.22 7.88
C ASP A 50 -2.84 14.41 6.58
N ARG A 51 -2.60 15.04 5.42
CA ARG A 51 -2.75 14.42 4.09
C ARG A 51 -1.98 15.10 2.93
N ASN A 52 -0.70 14.77 2.70
CA ASN A 52 0.09 14.72 1.43
C ASN A 52 1.55 14.41 1.77
N ALA A 53 2.46 14.39 0.76
CA ALA A 53 3.90 14.46 0.97
C ALA A 53 4.17 15.30 2.23
N VAL A 54 4.77 14.70 3.26
CA VAL A 54 4.57 15.18 4.63
C VAL A 54 4.81 16.70 4.70
N VAL A 55 3.73 17.46 4.86
CA VAL A 55 3.79 18.94 4.96
C VAL A 55 4.49 19.35 6.26
N ALA A 56 4.23 18.58 7.32
CA ALA A 56 4.79 18.86 8.62
C ALA A 56 6.24 18.36 8.71
N LYS A 57 7.21 19.30 8.75
CA LYS A 57 8.65 19.00 8.86
C LYS A 57 9.02 17.93 9.89
N HIS A 58 8.25 17.79 10.97
CA HIS A 58 8.50 16.80 12.01
C HIS A 58 8.29 15.33 11.57
N ARG A 59 7.60 15.08 10.44
CA ARG A 59 7.49 13.74 9.83
C ARG A 59 8.41 13.50 8.63
N VAL A 60 9.30 14.45 8.33
CA VAL A 60 10.43 14.20 7.42
C VAL A 60 11.56 13.56 8.25
N TRP A 61 12.22 12.55 7.71
CA TRP A 61 13.35 11.91 8.40
C TRP A 61 14.56 12.84 8.47
N PRO A 62 15.21 12.99 9.64
CA PRO A 62 16.38 13.84 9.75
C PRO A 62 17.53 13.30 8.89
N ASN A 63 18.23 14.20 8.18
CA ASN A 63 19.37 13.88 7.32
C ASN A 63 19.07 12.83 6.24
N ALA A 64 17.81 12.74 5.78
CA ALA A 64 17.37 11.73 4.82
C ALA A 64 17.69 10.29 5.25
N THR A 65 17.87 10.05 6.55
CA THR A 65 18.30 8.76 7.09
C THR A 65 17.14 8.07 7.78
N ILE A 66 16.82 6.86 7.33
CA ILE A 66 15.71 6.03 7.82
C ILE A 66 16.30 4.80 8.51
N PRO A 67 16.35 4.79 9.86
CA PRO A 67 16.74 3.59 10.60
C PRO A 67 15.69 2.50 10.41
N TYR A 68 16.11 1.25 10.26
CA TYR A 68 15.19 0.13 10.07
C TYR A 68 15.60 -1.14 10.81
N THR A 69 14.64 -2.03 11.03
CA THR A 69 14.84 -3.43 11.41
C THR A 69 14.04 -4.32 10.48
N ILE A 70 14.57 -5.51 10.13
CA ILE A 70 13.84 -6.54 9.40
C ILE A 70 13.59 -7.71 10.36
N ASP A 71 12.33 -8.11 10.48
CA ASP A 71 11.94 -9.26 11.29
C ASP A 71 12.65 -10.54 10.79
N PRO A 72 13.23 -11.38 11.67
CA PRO A 72 13.88 -12.63 11.27
C PRO A 72 13.00 -13.57 10.43
N ALA A 73 11.67 -13.48 10.55
CA ALA A 73 10.74 -14.26 9.74
C ALA A 73 10.79 -13.89 8.24
N LEU A 74 11.29 -12.71 7.89
CA LEU A 74 11.50 -12.25 6.51
C LEU A 74 12.89 -12.58 5.95
N LYS A 75 13.67 -13.44 6.61
CA LYS A 75 15.05 -13.78 6.19
C LYS A 75 15.16 -14.21 4.72
N LEU A 76 14.17 -14.91 4.19
CA LEU A 76 14.17 -15.35 2.78
C LEU A 76 13.88 -14.20 1.80
N GLN A 77 13.18 -13.16 2.25
CA GLN A 77 12.77 -11.99 1.46
C GLN A 77 13.68 -10.79 1.66
N GLU A 78 14.54 -10.80 2.69
CA GLU A 78 15.52 -9.75 2.99
C GLU A 78 16.31 -9.27 1.76
N PRO A 79 16.79 -10.14 0.83
CA PRO A 79 17.47 -9.66 -0.37
C PRO A 79 16.60 -8.76 -1.27
N LYS A 80 15.30 -9.05 -1.38
CA LYS A 80 14.36 -8.22 -2.17
C LYS A 80 14.10 -6.88 -1.48
N ILE A 81 13.95 -6.90 -0.15
CA ILE A 81 13.77 -5.69 0.66
C ILE A 81 14.99 -4.78 0.53
N LYS A 82 16.20 -5.34 0.64
CA LYS A 82 17.45 -4.61 0.46
C LYS A 82 17.62 -4.07 -0.96
N ALA A 83 17.20 -4.81 -1.99
CA ALA A 83 17.23 -4.33 -3.36
C ALA A 83 16.32 -3.09 -3.56
N ALA A 84 15.13 -3.09 -2.96
CA ALA A 84 14.24 -1.92 -3.00
C ALA A 84 14.81 -0.74 -2.20
N MET A 85 15.43 -0.97 -1.04
CA MET A 85 16.17 0.09 -0.31
C MET A 85 17.31 0.67 -1.15
N GLN A 86 18.12 -0.19 -1.77
CA GLN A 86 19.23 0.23 -2.64
C GLN A 86 18.73 1.10 -3.81
N HIS A 87 17.58 0.78 -4.39
CA HIS A 87 16.98 1.58 -5.46
C HIS A 87 16.72 3.04 -5.06
N TYR A 88 16.27 3.28 -3.82
CA TYR A 88 16.17 4.64 -3.28
C TYR A 88 17.55 5.27 -3.06
N GLU A 89 18.50 4.52 -2.52
CA GLU A 89 19.84 5.00 -2.19
C GLU A 89 20.65 5.42 -3.42
N ASP A 90 20.48 4.67 -4.53
CA ASP A 90 21.15 4.92 -5.81
C ASP A 90 20.59 6.15 -6.53
N LYS A 91 19.28 6.38 -6.42
CA LYS A 91 18.59 7.45 -7.16
C LYS A 91 18.41 8.74 -6.36
N THR A 92 18.49 8.67 -5.03
CA THR A 92 18.15 9.79 -4.14
C THR A 92 19.17 9.94 -3.01
N CYS A 93 18.98 10.94 -2.15
CA CYS A 93 19.77 11.08 -0.93
C CYS A 93 19.25 10.27 0.26
N ILE A 94 18.15 9.51 0.11
CA ILE A 94 17.63 8.66 1.19
C ILE A 94 18.65 7.59 1.53
N ARG A 95 18.87 7.33 2.82
CA ARG A 95 19.77 6.29 3.33
C ARG A 95 19.04 5.42 4.33
N PHE A 96 18.93 4.13 4.05
CA PHE A 96 18.40 3.15 4.99
C PHE A 96 19.54 2.60 5.83
N VAL A 97 19.44 2.73 7.15
CA VAL A 97 20.50 2.28 8.06
C VAL A 97 19.97 1.23 9.04
N PRO A 98 20.70 0.13 9.30
CA PRO A 98 20.33 -0.78 10.36
C PRO A 98 20.21 -0.02 11.68
N ARG A 99 19.08 -0.17 12.35
CA ARG A 99 18.83 0.48 13.64
C ARG A 99 19.83 -0.02 14.68
N THR A 100 20.32 0.91 15.50
CA THR A 100 21.11 0.63 16.70
C THR A 100 20.32 1.01 17.95
N ASN A 101 20.19 2.29 18.24
CA ASN A 101 19.55 2.84 19.45
C ASN A 101 18.47 3.90 19.14
N GLN A 102 18.14 4.11 17.86
CA GLN A 102 17.13 5.10 17.48
C GLN A 102 15.75 4.70 18.03
N VAL A 103 15.04 5.67 18.59
CA VAL A 103 13.65 5.49 19.07
C VAL A 103 12.69 5.41 17.89
N GLN A 104 12.90 6.27 16.89
CA GLN A 104 12.13 6.34 15.65
C GLN A 104 12.82 5.52 14.57
N TYR A 105 12.15 4.50 14.06
CA TYR A 105 12.67 3.62 13.02
C TYR A 105 11.52 2.85 12.36
N VAL A 106 11.77 2.31 11.16
CA VAL A 106 10.82 1.47 10.44
C VAL A 106 11.02 0.00 10.84
N ARG A 107 9.98 -0.65 11.35
CA ARG A 107 9.98 -2.06 11.72
C ARG A 107 9.29 -2.88 10.64
N ILE A 108 10.08 -3.50 9.77
CA ILE A 108 9.60 -4.31 8.64
C ILE A 108 9.30 -5.72 9.12
N PHE A 109 8.06 -6.19 8.94
CA PHE A 109 7.59 -7.47 9.47
C PHE A 109 6.52 -8.12 8.57
N PRO A 110 6.30 -9.46 8.67
CA PRO A 110 5.33 -10.17 7.82
C PRO A 110 3.92 -10.09 8.40
N GLY A 111 3.29 -8.92 8.33
CA GLY A 111 1.88 -8.74 8.70
C GLY A 111 0.90 -9.30 7.67
N ARG A 112 -0.38 -8.93 7.82
CA ARG A 112 -1.43 -9.19 6.81
C ARG A 112 -1.51 -7.98 5.88
N GLY A 113 -1.33 -8.19 4.58
CA GLY A 113 -1.30 -7.12 3.59
C GLY A 113 0.01 -6.32 3.59
N CYS A 114 0.06 -5.36 2.69
CA CYS A 114 1.14 -4.38 2.51
C CYS A 114 0.62 -3.04 3.05
N TYR A 115 1.37 -2.43 3.95
CA TYR A 115 1.04 -1.10 4.46
C TYR A 115 2.19 -0.46 5.21
N SER A 116 2.12 0.86 5.35
CA SER A 116 3.11 1.67 6.03
C SER A 116 2.49 2.96 6.59
N HIS A 117 3.23 3.65 7.46
CA HIS A 117 2.90 5.04 7.81
C HIS A 117 3.53 5.99 6.80
N VAL A 118 2.87 7.14 6.56
CA VAL A 118 3.46 8.19 5.73
C VAL A 118 4.49 9.04 6.49
N GLY A 119 5.77 8.81 6.24
CA GLY A 119 6.87 9.55 6.86
C GLY A 119 7.17 9.09 8.29
N LYS A 120 7.99 9.88 9.00
CA LYS A 120 8.50 9.59 10.35
C LYS A 120 7.46 9.82 11.44
N THR A 121 7.16 8.80 12.23
CA THR A 121 6.29 8.94 13.41
C THR A 121 7.07 9.35 14.69
N LEU A 122 6.41 9.31 15.85
CA LEU A 122 7.02 9.63 17.15
C LEU A 122 7.71 8.42 17.82
N SER A 123 7.46 7.20 17.34
CA SER A 123 8.02 5.93 17.87
C SER A 123 8.56 5.09 16.71
N ASP A 124 8.85 3.81 16.97
CA ASP A 124 8.88 2.80 15.93
C ASP A 124 7.56 2.78 15.14
N GLN A 125 7.67 2.52 13.85
CA GLN A 125 6.51 2.42 12.96
C GLN A 125 6.53 1.11 12.18
N PRO A 126 5.43 0.35 12.15
CA PRO A 126 5.35 -0.86 11.37
C PRO A 126 5.36 -0.56 9.86
N LEU A 127 6.03 -1.41 9.10
CA LEU A 127 5.87 -1.56 7.65
C LEU A 127 5.60 -3.05 7.39
N SER A 128 4.38 -3.37 6.98
CA SER A 128 3.95 -4.76 6.76
C SER A 128 4.32 -5.20 5.35
N LEU A 129 5.01 -6.34 5.25
CA LEU A 129 5.22 -7.06 3.99
C LEU A 129 4.78 -8.51 4.18
N GLY A 130 3.48 -8.73 4.06
CA GLY A 130 2.85 -10.05 4.12
C GLY A 130 2.99 -10.86 2.83
N PRO A 131 2.34 -12.05 2.78
CA PRO A 131 2.10 -12.76 1.52
C PRO A 131 1.49 -11.83 0.46
N GLY A 132 1.98 -11.89 -0.78
CA GLY A 132 1.60 -10.97 -1.86
C GLY A 132 2.49 -9.73 -1.99
N CYS A 133 3.18 -9.30 -0.92
CA CYS A 133 3.91 -8.02 -0.91
C CYS A 133 5.35 -8.08 -1.46
N PHE A 134 5.88 -9.26 -1.81
CA PHE A 134 7.30 -9.42 -2.18
C PHE A 134 7.61 -9.18 -3.65
N ASN A 135 6.77 -8.39 -4.32
CA ASN A 135 7.03 -7.78 -5.62
C ASN A 135 7.90 -6.52 -5.42
N PHE A 136 8.82 -6.25 -6.36
CA PHE A 136 9.74 -5.11 -6.24
C PHE A 136 9.02 -3.76 -6.17
N GLY A 137 8.06 -3.52 -7.07
CA GLY A 137 7.26 -2.30 -7.10
C GLY A 137 6.50 -2.06 -5.80
N ILE A 138 5.86 -3.10 -5.24
CA ILE A 138 5.16 -3.02 -3.95
C ILE A 138 6.13 -2.63 -2.82
N ILE A 139 7.29 -3.27 -2.71
CA ILE A 139 8.25 -2.92 -1.65
C ILE A 139 8.72 -1.46 -1.81
N VAL A 140 8.98 -1.01 -3.05
CA VAL A 140 9.37 0.38 -3.32
C VAL A 140 8.24 1.35 -2.95
N HIS A 141 6.98 0.98 -3.19
CA HIS A 141 5.79 1.74 -2.83
C HIS A 141 5.67 1.91 -1.30
N GLU A 142 5.74 0.83 -0.53
CA GLU A 142 5.64 0.87 0.93
C GLU A 142 6.79 1.64 1.59
N LEU A 143 7.99 1.52 1.01
CA LEU A 143 9.12 2.37 1.40
C LEU A 143 8.83 3.84 1.06
N GLY A 144 8.14 4.14 -0.04
CA GLY A 144 7.72 5.48 -0.44
C GLY A 144 6.78 6.15 0.55
N HIS A 145 5.81 5.40 1.08
CA HIS A 145 5.05 5.84 2.24
C HIS A 145 5.98 6.18 3.41
N SER A 146 6.88 5.27 3.79
CA SER A 146 7.79 5.51 4.94
C SER A 146 8.71 6.72 4.73
N VAL A 147 9.10 7.03 3.49
CA VAL A 147 9.87 8.21 3.10
C VAL A 147 9.05 9.48 3.25
N GLY A 148 7.74 9.42 3.05
CA GLY A 148 6.82 10.50 3.35
C GLY A 148 5.82 10.84 2.27
N PHE A 149 5.48 9.93 1.36
CA PHE A 149 4.55 10.20 0.26
C PHE A 149 3.19 9.51 0.45
N PHE A 150 2.11 10.23 0.15
CA PHE A 150 0.77 9.66 -0.05
C PHE A 150 0.62 9.25 -1.52
N HIS A 151 -0.53 8.71 -1.88
CA HIS A 151 -0.81 8.36 -3.26
C HIS A 151 -0.89 9.57 -4.20
N GLU A 152 -0.51 9.33 -5.46
CA GLU A 152 -0.61 10.33 -6.52
C GLU A 152 -2.09 10.60 -6.89
N HIS A 153 -2.94 9.57 -6.85
CA HIS A 153 -4.37 9.70 -7.17
C HIS A 153 -5.19 10.46 -6.11
N SER A 154 -4.61 10.73 -4.94
CA SER A 154 -5.26 11.49 -3.89
C SER A 154 -4.89 12.97 -3.90
N ARG A 155 -3.95 13.41 -4.75
CA ARG A 155 -3.57 14.83 -4.86
C ARG A 155 -4.79 15.75 -5.00
N SER A 156 -4.69 16.95 -4.43
CA SER A 156 -5.77 17.94 -4.49
C SER A 156 -6.15 18.35 -5.91
N ASP A 157 -5.19 18.32 -6.85
CA ASP A 157 -5.34 18.63 -8.26
C ASP A 157 -5.64 17.40 -9.14
N ARG A 158 -5.82 16.19 -8.57
CA ARG A 158 -5.95 14.94 -9.35
C ARG A 158 -7.12 14.94 -10.34
N ASP A 159 -8.19 15.68 -10.06
CA ASP A 159 -9.35 15.78 -10.97
C ASP A 159 -9.00 16.49 -12.30
N ASP A 160 -7.86 17.17 -12.41
CA ASP A 160 -7.39 17.72 -13.68
C ASP A 160 -6.76 16.65 -14.59
N TYR A 161 -6.44 15.47 -14.02
CA TYR A 161 -5.65 14.40 -14.66
C TYR A 161 -6.37 13.06 -14.74
N LEU A 162 -7.26 12.79 -13.79
CA LEU A 162 -7.93 11.49 -13.62
C LEU A 162 -9.45 11.65 -13.66
N ASP A 163 -10.11 10.65 -14.25
CA ASP A 163 -11.55 10.40 -14.07
C ASP A 163 -11.73 9.25 -13.08
N ILE A 164 -12.54 9.46 -12.05
CA ILE A 164 -12.93 8.42 -11.08
C ILE A 164 -14.34 7.93 -11.43
N HIS A 165 -14.45 6.63 -11.67
CA HIS A 165 -15.70 5.93 -11.99
C HIS A 165 -16.33 5.42 -10.70
N TRP A 166 -16.94 6.34 -9.95
CA TRP A 166 -17.51 6.07 -8.61
C TRP A 166 -18.50 4.90 -8.61
N GLU A 167 -19.27 4.75 -9.68
CA GLU A 167 -20.21 3.66 -9.88
C GLU A 167 -19.56 2.27 -9.97
N ASN A 168 -18.26 2.20 -10.26
CA ASN A 168 -17.50 0.97 -10.39
C ASN A 168 -16.75 0.58 -9.11
N ILE A 169 -16.70 1.47 -8.12
CA ILE A 169 -16.04 1.23 -6.83
C ILE A 169 -16.88 0.23 -6.01
N GLN A 170 -16.20 -0.65 -5.29
CA GLN A 170 -16.83 -1.54 -4.31
C GLN A 170 -17.55 -0.72 -3.24
N LYS A 171 -18.79 -1.07 -2.94
CA LYS A 171 -19.60 -0.37 -1.95
C LYS A 171 -18.89 -0.35 -0.59
N GLY A 172 -18.67 0.84 -0.03
CA GLY A 172 -17.95 1.06 1.21
C GLY A 172 -16.51 1.53 1.03
N GLU A 173 -15.93 1.37 -0.17
CA GLU A 173 -14.55 1.76 -0.49
C GLU A 173 -14.46 3.14 -1.17
N GLU A 174 -15.56 3.89 -1.26
CA GLU A 174 -15.57 5.21 -1.90
C GLU A 174 -14.57 6.17 -1.20
N SER A 175 -14.39 6.04 0.12
CA SER A 175 -13.43 6.86 0.87
C SER A 175 -11.97 6.67 0.45
N GLN A 176 -11.63 5.55 -0.20
CA GLN A 176 -10.27 5.28 -0.68
C GLN A 176 -9.85 6.18 -1.84
N PHE A 177 -10.82 6.85 -2.50
CA PHE A 177 -10.57 7.78 -3.61
C PHE A 177 -10.77 9.25 -3.21
N GLU A 178 -10.96 9.54 -1.92
CA GLU A 178 -11.05 10.90 -1.42
C GLU A 178 -9.76 11.68 -1.69
N ARG A 179 -9.91 12.88 -2.23
CA ARG A 179 -8.76 13.77 -2.44
C ARG A 179 -8.32 14.41 -1.13
N LEU A 180 -7.04 14.71 -1.07
CA LEU A 180 -6.41 15.50 -0.04
C LEU A 180 -6.73 16.99 -0.27
N ARG A 181 -6.98 17.74 0.80
CA ARG A 181 -7.21 19.20 0.69
C ARG A 181 -5.89 19.91 0.38
N PRO A 182 -5.89 21.04 -0.35
CA PRO A 182 -4.66 21.76 -0.71
C PRO A 182 -3.71 22.11 0.47
N LYS A 183 -4.25 22.26 1.69
CA LYS A 183 -3.44 22.54 2.90
C LYS A 183 -2.81 21.32 3.55
N GLN A 184 -3.44 20.17 3.35
CA GLN A 184 -2.88 18.89 3.75
C GLN A 184 -1.76 18.49 2.76
N ASN A 185 -1.92 19.06 1.57
CA ASN A 185 -1.27 19.06 0.28
C ASN A 185 0.18 19.61 0.08
N GLN A 186 1.21 18.92 -0.41
CA GLN A 186 2.36 19.59 -1.07
C GLN A 186 2.62 19.02 -2.47
N LEU A 187 2.40 19.85 -3.50
CA LEU A 187 2.65 19.51 -4.90
C LEU A 187 4.10 19.85 -5.25
N LEU A 188 4.98 18.84 -5.20
CA LEU A 188 6.41 19.00 -5.43
C LEU A 188 6.82 18.79 -6.91
N SER A 189 5.92 18.25 -7.73
CA SER A 189 6.10 17.97 -9.16
C SER A 189 4.75 18.13 -9.89
N PRO A 190 4.75 18.19 -11.23
CA PRO A 190 3.55 17.91 -12.02
C PRO A 190 2.93 16.56 -11.64
N PHE A 191 1.69 16.31 -12.09
CA PHE A 191 1.05 15.01 -11.89
C PHE A 191 1.82 13.92 -12.65
N ASP A 192 2.22 12.86 -11.95
CA ASP A 192 3.05 11.80 -12.51
C ASP A 192 2.29 10.48 -12.65
N TYR A 193 1.84 10.21 -13.88
CA TYR A 193 1.16 8.95 -14.22
C TYR A 193 2.04 7.70 -14.09
N SER A 194 3.36 7.87 -14.06
CA SER A 194 4.32 6.78 -13.90
C SER A 194 4.79 6.60 -12.46
N SER A 195 4.28 7.43 -11.52
CA SER A 195 4.69 7.40 -10.13
C SER A 195 4.49 6.01 -9.53
N ILE A 196 5.46 5.57 -8.73
CA ILE A 196 5.31 4.36 -7.93
C ILE A 196 4.15 4.47 -6.93
N MET A 197 3.73 5.70 -6.58
CA MET A 197 2.63 5.98 -5.67
C MET A 197 1.28 6.17 -6.39
N LEU A 198 1.18 5.89 -7.70
CA LEU A 198 -0.08 5.88 -8.42
C LEU A 198 -0.59 4.45 -8.60
N TYR A 199 -1.74 4.13 -8.01
CA TYR A 199 -2.47 2.88 -8.27
C TYR A 199 -2.91 2.75 -9.73
N GLY A 200 -3.13 1.51 -10.17
CA GLY A 200 -3.65 1.23 -11.50
C GLY A 200 -5.17 1.43 -11.60
N GLU A 201 -5.72 1.02 -12.74
CA GLU A 201 -7.08 1.37 -13.14
C GLU A 201 -8.17 0.59 -12.40
N THR A 202 -7.83 -0.52 -11.75
CA THR A 202 -8.80 -1.51 -11.25
C THR A 202 -8.84 -1.65 -9.73
N VAL A 203 -8.12 -0.78 -9.01
CA VAL A 203 -8.07 -0.78 -7.55
C VAL A 203 -9.46 -0.56 -6.94
N PHE A 204 -9.81 -1.31 -5.89
CA PHE A 204 -11.13 -1.28 -5.23
C PHE A 204 -12.34 -1.46 -6.16
N SER A 205 -12.16 -2.12 -7.30
CA SER A 205 -13.24 -2.39 -8.24
C SER A 205 -14.22 -3.41 -7.70
N ARG A 206 -15.52 -3.13 -7.84
CA ARG A 206 -16.59 -4.10 -7.53
C ARG A 206 -16.59 -5.32 -8.47
N SER A 207 -15.88 -5.25 -9.59
CA SER A 207 -15.66 -6.39 -10.48
C SER A 207 -14.25 -6.34 -11.09
N HIS A 208 -13.25 -6.53 -10.23
CA HIS A 208 -11.85 -6.52 -10.61
C HIS A 208 -11.54 -7.54 -11.72
N TYR A 209 -12.03 -8.79 -11.60
CA TYR A 209 -11.81 -9.85 -12.58
C TYR A 209 -12.42 -9.58 -13.97
N ASP A 210 -13.42 -8.70 -14.05
CA ASP A 210 -14.00 -8.28 -15.33
C ASP A 210 -13.25 -7.07 -15.94
N GLY A 211 -12.18 -6.61 -15.30
CA GLY A 211 -11.40 -5.44 -15.74
C GLY A 211 -12.16 -4.12 -15.59
N LEU A 212 -13.16 -4.08 -14.69
CA LEU A 212 -13.99 -2.89 -14.52
C LEU A 212 -13.16 -1.79 -13.84
N LYS A 213 -12.86 -0.73 -14.59
CA LYS A 213 -11.99 0.36 -14.13
C LYS A 213 -12.69 1.27 -13.13
N THR A 214 -12.03 1.57 -12.03
CA THR A 214 -12.43 2.59 -11.03
C THR A 214 -11.79 3.94 -11.30
N MET A 215 -10.70 3.97 -12.07
CA MET A 215 -9.98 5.19 -12.41
C MET A 215 -9.36 5.10 -13.81
N THR A 216 -9.34 6.21 -14.55
CA THR A 216 -8.67 6.33 -15.86
C THR A 216 -7.96 7.67 -16.01
N ALA A 217 -6.89 7.71 -16.82
CA ALA A 217 -6.27 8.97 -17.19
C ALA A 217 -7.13 9.74 -18.21
N LYS A 218 -7.27 11.06 -18.00
CA LYS A 218 -8.01 11.95 -18.91
C LYS A 218 -7.40 12.07 -20.29
N ASP A 219 -6.10 11.83 -20.42
CA ASP A 219 -5.40 11.85 -21.70
C ASP A 219 -5.39 10.49 -22.43
N GLY A 220 -6.10 9.49 -21.89
CA GLY A 220 -6.31 8.20 -22.52
C GLY A 220 -5.18 7.19 -22.33
N ARG A 221 -4.10 7.53 -21.60
CA ARG A 221 -3.06 6.53 -21.26
C ARG A 221 -3.57 5.52 -20.23
N THR A 222 -3.03 4.31 -20.28
CA THR A 222 -3.27 3.28 -19.26
C THR A 222 -2.49 3.60 -17.98
N LEU A 223 -3.15 3.48 -16.82
CA LEU A 223 -2.49 3.53 -15.52
C LEU A 223 -1.98 2.12 -15.16
N GLN A 224 -0.67 1.97 -15.04
CA GLN A 224 -0.06 0.69 -14.69
C GLN A 224 -0.28 0.36 -13.21
N GLU A 225 -0.54 -0.91 -12.90
CA GLU A 225 -0.59 -1.42 -11.53
C GLU A 225 0.79 -1.30 -10.86
N VAL A 226 0.82 -1.13 -9.54
CA VAL A 226 2.08 -0.97 -8.77
C VAL A 226 3.02 -2.15 -8.97
N THR A 227 2.47 -3.35 -9.12
CA THR A 227 3.19 -4.61 -9.35
C THR A 227 3.98 -4.64 -10.66
N ASP A 228 3.58 -3.84 -11.66
CA ASP A 228 4.20 -3.77 -12.98
C ASP A 228 5.19 -2.60 -13.12
N LYS A 229 5.25 -1.70 -12.14
CA LYS A 229 6.15 -0.54 -12.17
C LYS A 229 7.59 -0.94 -11.84
N PRO A 230 8.59 -0.39 -12.55
CA PRO A 230 10.00 -0.71 -12.33
C PRO A 230 10.62 0.01 -11.11
N GLY A 231 9.81 0.61 -10.23
CA GLY A 231 10.22 1.43 -9.10
C GLY A 231 10.02 2.93 -9.33
N LEU A 232 10.74 3.77 -8.59
CA LEU A 232 10.70 5.24 -8.69
C LEU A 232 10.81 5.75 -10.13
N SER A 233 9.85 6.59 -10.52
CA SER A 233 9.91 7.45 -11.70
C SER A 233 10.93 8.59 -11.52
N ASP A 234 11.19 9.35 -12.58
CA ASP A 234 12.06 10.53 -12.49
C ASP A 234 11.43 11.63 -11.61
N ASP A 235 10.11 11.82 -11.70
CA ASP A 235 9.38 12.79 -10.87
C ASP A 235 9.32 12.35 -9.40
N ASP A 236 9.28 11.04 -9.12
CA ASP A 236 9.42 10.49 -7.77
C ASP A 236 10.77 10.89 -7.14
N VAL A 237 11.85 10.78 -7.91
CA VAL A 237 13.19 11.19 -7.48
C VAL A 237 13.25 12.69 -7.20
N ILE A 238 12.71 13.50 -8.13
CA ILE A 238 12.70 14.97 -8.00
C ILE A 238 11.92 15.42 -6.77
N ARG A 239 10.76 14.82 -6.47
CA ARG A 239 9.98 15.19 -5.29
C ARG A 239 10.65 14.76 -3.98
N ILE A 240 11.33 13.60 -3.95
CA ILE A 240 12.15 13.19 -2.81
C ILE A 240 13.27 14.20 -2.56
N GLN A 241 14.00 14.57 -3.61
CA GLN A 241 15.05 15.57 -3.58
C GLN A 241 14.55 16.91 -3.03
N LYS A 242 13.42 17.43 -3.54
CA LYS A 242 12.80 18.66 -3.03
C LYS A 242 12.37 18.56 -1.56
N LEU A 243 11.79 17.43 -1.15
CA LEU A 243 11.33 17.22 0.23
C LEU A 243 12.51 17.18 1.21
N TYR A 244 13.59 16.49 0.84
CA TYR A 244 14.77 16.28 1.69
C TYR A 244 15.89 17.30 1.48
N LYS A 245 15.74 18.21 0.51
CA LYS A 245 16.69 19.27 0.13
C LYS A 245 18.06 18.72 -0.26
N CYS A 246 18.00 17.72 -1.10
CA CYS A 246 19.07 17.19 -1.92
C CYS A 246 18.60 17.24 -3.38
#